data_AF-A0A2D4IB01-F1
#
_entry.id   AF-A0A2D4IB01-F1
#
_cell.length_a   1.000
_cell.length_b   1.000
_cell.length_c   1.000
_cell.angle_alpha   90.00
_cell.angle_beta   90.00
_cell.angle_gamma   90.00
#
_symmetry.space_group_name_H-M   'P 1'
#
loop_
_entity.id
_entity.type
_entity.pdbx_description
1 polymer ?
#
loop_
_entity_poly.entity_id
_entity_poly.type
_entity_poly.pdbx_seq_one_letter_code
_entity_poly.pdbx_strand_id
1 'polypeptide(L)'
;FRTAIPHRREAVQTIWYRPRRLMEPIRFQTELGPIPGALTHSSVEELVEAWERAAAGALDRIVPLRPLIRRGSRLAPWFTGELREMKRRKRRLESSWRASRSESDRALLKS
;
A
#
# COMPACT_ATOMS: atom_id res chain seq x y z
N PHE A 1 24.29 -23.06 -25.93
CA PHE A 1 24.39 -22.40 -24.61
C PHE A 1 23.50 -21.16 -24.58
N ARG A 2 22.32 -21.24 -23.96
CA ARG A 2 21.49 -20.07 -23.64
C ARG A 2 21.31 -20.04 -22.14
N THR A 3 22.17 -19.30 -21.46
CA THR A 3 22.03 -18.98 -20.04
C THR A 3 20.74 -18.20 -19.86
N ALA A 4 19.73 -18.86 -19.29
CA ALA A 4 18.51 -18.22 -18.83
C ALA A 4 18.90 -17.12 -17.83
N ILE A 5 18.58 -15.87 -18.16
CA ILE A 5 18.76 -14.73 -17.25
C ILE A 5 17.96 -15.06 -16.00
N PRO A 6 18.58 -15.13 -14.80
CA PRO A 6 17.84 -15.42 -13.60
C PRO A 6 16.80 -14.31 -13.44
N HIS A 7 15.52 -14.68 -13.45
CA HIS A 7 14.44 -13.76 -13.12
C HIS A 7 14.79 -13.10 -11.80
N ARG A 8 15.17 -11.81 -11.88
CA ARG A 8 15.51 -10.97 -10.74
C ARG A 8 14.35 -11.07 -9.76
N ARG A 9 14.52 -11.86 -8.70
CA ARG A 9 13.55 -11.94 -7.61
C ARG A 9 13.56 -10.56 -6.99
N GLU A 10 12.58 -9.73 -7.32
CA GLU A 10 12.29 -8.55 -6.51
C GLU A 10 12.12 -9.08 -5.08
N ALA A 11 13.01 -8.62 -4.18
CA ALA A 11 13.02 -9.07 -2.80
C ALA A 11 11.60 -8.95 -2.24
N VAL A 12 11.09 -10.03 -1.68
CA VAL A 12 9.82 -10.00 -0.97
C VAL A 12 10.03 -9.06 0.22
N GLN A 13 9.53 -7.85 0.12
CA GLN A 13 9.57 -6.90 1.22
C GLN A 13 8.36 -7.18 2.11
N THR A 14 8.64 -7.65 3.32
CA THR A 14 7.63 -7.74 4.38
C THR A 14 7.53 -6.37 5.03
N ILE A 15 6.38 -5.72 4.91
CA ILE A 15 6.07 -4.48 5.62
C ILE A 15 5.15 -4.83 6.78
N TRP A 16 5.48 -4.38 7.98
CA TRP A 16 4.58 -4.49 9.12
C TRP A 16 3.69 -3.26 9.18
N TYR A 17 2.37 -3.45 9.27
CA TYR A 17 1.43 -2.34 9.32
C TYR A 17 0.22 -2.66 10.20
N ARG A 18 -0.45 -1.60 10.68
CA ARG A 18 -1.72 -1.68 11.41
C ARG A 18 -2.86 -1.23 10.49
N PRO A 19 -3.79 -2.12 10.09
CA PRO A 19 -4.89 -1.73 9.22
C PRO A 19 -5.90 -0.85 9.98
N ARG A 20 -5.91 0.46 9.73
CA ARG A 20 -6.82 1.41 10.42
C ARG A 20 -8.31 1.04 10.28
N ARG A 21 -8.70 0.44 9.16
CA ARG A 21 -10.07 -0.04 8.92
C ARG A 21 -10.54 -1.15 9.88
N LEU A 22 -9.60 -1.83 10.55
CA LEU A 22 -9.89 -2.85 11.55
C LEU A 22 -9.85 -2.27 12.97
N MET A 23 -9.59 -0.97 13.11
CA MET A 23 -9.63 -0.31 14.40
C MET A 23 -11.09 -0.06 14.77
N GLU A 24 -11.52 -0.61 15.90
CA GLU A 24 -12.81 -0.31 16.51
C GLU A 24 -12.62 0.89 17.46
N PRO A 25 -13.11 2.10 17.11
CA PRO A 25 -12.77 3.32 17.87
C PRO A 25 -13.32 3.31 19.30
N ILE A 26 -14.52 2.75 19.47
CA ILE A 26 -15.16 2.62 20.78
C ILE A 26 -14.33 1.69 21.67
N ARG A 27 -13.98 0.52 21.15
CA ARG A 27 -13.18 -0.47 21.86
C ARG A 27 -11.78 0.07 22.20
N PHE A 28 -11.21 0.89 21.33
CA PHE A 28 -9.96 1.62 21.59
C PHE A 28 -10.07 2.54 22.80
N GLN A 29 -11.12 3.35 22.88
CA GLN A 29 -11.34 4.21 24.05
C GLN A 29 -11.54 3.38 25.32
N THR A 30 -12.24 2.24 25.23
CA THR A 30 -12.41 1.33 26.38
C THR A 30 -11.09 0.73 26.85
N GLU A 31 -10.23 0.26 25.94
CA GLU A 31 -8.92 -0.33 26.28
C GLU A 31 -7.88 0.69 26.75
N LEU A 32 -7.96 1.91 26.23
CA LEU A 32 -7.10 3.03 26.66
C LEU A 32 -7.39 3.42 28.11
N GLY A 33 -8.66 3.26 28.52
CA GLY A 33 -9.13 3.60 29.85
C GLY A 33 -9.16 5.12 30.11
N PRO A 34 -9.58 5.53 31.32
CA PRO A 34 -9.47 6.92 31.73
C PRO A 34 -8.00 7.35 31.78
N ILE A 35 -7.75 8.62 31.45
CA ILE A 35 -6.42 9.22 31.60
C ILE A 35 -5.98 9.01 33.05
N PRO A 36 -4.82 8.37 33.31
CA PRO A 36 -4.41 8.07 34.67
C PRO A 36 -4.23 9.38 35.44
N GLY A 37 -5.11 9.62 36.43
CA GLY A 37 -4.97 10.74 37.36
C GLY A 37 -3.67 10.72 38.16
N ALA A 38 -2.94 9.60 38.16
CA ALA A 38 -1.58 9.51 38.69
C ALA A 38 -0.58 10.44 38.00
N LEU A 39 -0.91 10.93 36.79
CA LEU A 39 -0.04 11.81 35.98
C LEU A 39 -0.28 13.30 36.25
N THR A 40 -1.18 13.67 37.17
CA THR A 40 -1.44 15.09 37.50
C THR A 40 -0.33 15.74 38.33
N HIS A 41 0.63 14.96 38.82
CA HIS A 41 1.75 15.42 39.64
C HIS A 41 3.14 15.12 39.04
N SER A 42 3.19 14.52 37.85
CA SER A 42 4.41 14.15 37.12
C SER A 42 4.85 15.23 36.13
N SER A 43 6.10 15.19 35.66
CA SER A 43 6.53 16.11 34.60
C SER A 43 5.76 15.84 33.29
N VAL A 44 5.79 16.82 32.37
CA VAL A 44 5.12 16.68 31.07
C VAL A 44 5.68 15.50 30.28
N GLU A 45 6.99 15.26 30.37
CA GLU A 45 7.68 14.16 29.70
C GLU A 45 7.21 12.80 30.25
N GLU A 46 7.07 12.67 31.56
CA GLU A 46 6.54 11.44 32.19
C GLU A 46 5.09 11.16 31.82
N LEU A 47 4.28 12.22 31.69
CA LEU A 47 2.91 12.14 31.19
C LEU A 47 2.87 11.63 29.74
N VAL A 48 3.70 12.19 28.85
CA VAL A 48 3.76 11.77 27.45
C VAL A 48 4.20 10.31 27.34
N GLU A 49 5.26 9.91 28.04
CA GLU A 49 5.78 8.53 28.02
C GLU A 49 4.76 7.52 28.55
N ALA A 50 4.07 7.84 29.65
CA ALA A 50 3.03 6.98 30.21
C ALA A 50 1.86 6.83 29.23
N TRP A 51 1.46 7.93 28.58
CA TRP A 51 0.40 7.93 27.59
C TRP A 51 0.79 7.15 26.32
N GLU A 52 1.98 7.37 25.79
CA GLU A 52 2.49 6.64 24.62
C GLU A 52 2.54 5.14 24.89
N ARG A 53 2.99 4.72 26.07
CA ARG A 53 3.01 3.31 26.47
C ARG A 53 1.60 2.71 26.57
N ALA A 54 0.66 3.42 27.17
CA ALA A 54 -0.73 2.98 27.28
C ALA A 54 -1.40 2.88 25.90
N ALA A 55 -1.23 3.91 25.06
CA ALA A 55 -1.75 3.94 23.70
C ALA A 55 -1.15 2.85 22.82
N ALA A 56 0.16 2.61 22.90
CA ALA A 56 0.82 1.54 22.18
C ALA A 56 0.25 0.17 22.58
N GLY A 57 0.09 -0.09 23.88
CA GLY A 57 -0.50 -1.32 24.40
C GLY A 57 -1.95 -1.53 23.97
N ALA A 58 -2.78 -0.49 24.02
CA ALA A 58 -4.16 -0.56 23.55
C ALA A 58 -4.24 -0.85 22.04
N LEU A 59 -3.37 -0.22 21.24
CA LEU A 59 -3.28 -0.50 19.81
C LEU A 59 -2.82 -1.92 19.52
N ASP A 60 -1.87 -2.49 20.28
CA ASP A 60 -1.42 -3.87 20.08
C ASP A 60 -2.52 -4.91 20.35
N ARG A 61 -3.43 -4.62 21.30
CA ARG A 61 -4.57 -5.48 21.61
C ARG A 61 -5.65 -5.43 20.53
N ILE A 62 -5.97 -4.24 20.03
CA ILE A 62 -7.12 -4.04 19.11
C ILE A 62 -6.71 -4.20 17.66
N VAL A 63 -5.54 -3.69 17.29
CA VAL A 63 -5.01 -3.73 15.92
C VAL A 63 -3.56 -4.22 15.95
N PRO A 64 -3.34 -5.53 16.22
CA PRO A 64 -1.99 -6.08 16.20
C PRO A 64 -1.32 -5.84 14.85
N LEU A 65 0.01 -5.69 14.88
CA LEU A 65 0.80 -5.57 13.67
C LEU A 65 0.57 -6.78 12.76
N ARG A 66 0.29 -6.51 11.48
CA ARG A 66 0.11 -7.55 10.48
C ARG A 66 1.21 -7.48 9.43
N PRO A 67 1.76 -8.61 9.01
CA PRO A 67 2.71 -8.65 7.91
C PRO A 67 1.96 -8.43 6.59
N LEU A 68 2.36 -7.41 5.84
CA LEU A 68 2.00 -7.24 4.44
C LEU A 68 3.15 -7.75 3.59
N ILE A 69 2.92 -8.89 2.95
CA ILE A 69 3.85 -9.42 1.95
C ILE A 69 3.61 -8.64 0.66
N ARG A 70 4.44 -7.63 0.39
CA ARG A 70 4.50 -7.02 -0.94
C ARG A 70 5.19 -8.02 -1.85
N ARG A 71 4.40 -8.88 -2.48
CA ARG A 71 4.89 -9.65 -3.62
C ARG A 71 5.21 -8.63 -4.70
N GLY A 72 6.50 -8.49 -5.04
CA GLY A 72 6.91 -7.82 -6.26
C GLY A 72 6.04 -8.32 -7.40
N SER A 73 5.61 -7.40 -8.27
CA SER A 73 4.71 -7.75 -9.36
C SER A 73 5.39 -8.82 -10.18
N ARG A 74 4.90 -10.06 -10.09
CA ARG A 74 5.28 -11.12 -11.00
C ARG A 74 4.68 -10.74 -12.34
N LEU A 75 5.36 -9.87 -13.09
CA LEU A 75 5.05 -9.73 -14.49
C LEU A 75 5.17 -11.13 -15.06
N ALA A 76 4.12 -11.57 -15.75
CA ALA A 76 4.17 -12.85 -16.42
C ALA A 76 5.45 -12.84 -17.28
N PRO A 77 6.26 -13.91 -17.30
CA PRO A 77 7.56 -13.89 -17.97
C PRO A 77 7.51 -13.47 -19.45
N TRP A 78 6.35 -13.66 -20.07
CA TRP A 78 6.06 -13.25 -21.45
C TRP A 78 5.53 -11.80 -21.58
N PHE A 79 5.21 -11.11 -20.49
CA PHE A 79 4.70 -9.74 -20.49
C PHE A 79 5.83 -8.72 -20.35
N THR A 80 6.58 -8.58 -21.44
CA THR A 80 7.76 -7.71 -21.55
C THR A 80 7.40 -6.22 -21.47
N GLY A 81 8.41 -5.38 -21.25
CA GLY A 81 8.27 -3.91 -21.28
C GLY A 81 7.72 -3.40 -22.61
N GLU A 82 8.16 -4.00 -23.73
CA GLU A 82 7.71 -3.67 -25.08
C GLU A 82 6.22 -3.93 -25.28
N LEU A 83 5.72 -5.12 -24.91
CA LEU A 83 4.29 -5.44 -25.01
C LEU A 83 3.42 -4.50 -24.17
N ARG A 84 3.92 -4.08 -23.00
CA ARG A 84 3.26 -3.07 -22.17
C ARG A 84 3.21 -1.72 -22.87
N GLU A 85 4.31 -1.29 -23.47
CA GLU A 85 4.38 -0.02 -24.19
C GLU A 85 3.48 0.00 -25.41
N MET A 86 3.49 -1.06 -26.22
CA MET A 86 2.59 -1.24 -27.36
C MET A 86 1.12 -1.15 -26.93
N LYS A 87 0.73 -1.86 -25.87
CA LYS A 87 -0.64 -1.79 -25.33
C LYS A 87 -0.99 -0.39 -24.83
N ARG A 88 -0.06 0.32 -24.18
CA ARG A 88 -0.27 1.72 -23.73
C ARG A 88 -0.45 2.66 -24.92
N ARG A 89 0.38 2.53 -25.95
CA ARG A 89 0.30 3.33 -27.18
C ARG A 89 -1.06 3.14 -27.86
N LYS A 90 -1.49 1.88 -28.04
CA LYS A 90 -2.82 1.56 -28.58
C LYS A 90 -3.94 2.22 -27.78
N ARG A 91 -3.92 2.11 -26.45
CA ARG A 91 -4.95 2.76 -25.60
C ARG A 91 -4.96 4.28 -25.74
N ARG A 92 -3.79 4.92 -25.85
CA ARG A 92 -3.70 6.38 -26.06
C ARG A 92 -4.32 6.80 -27.39
N LEU A 93 -4.01 6.06 -28.46
CA LEU A 93 -4.64 6.29 -29.76
C LEU A 93 -6.16 6.07 -29.70
N GLU A 94 -6.62 5.05 -28.97
CA GLU A 94 -8.05 4.80 -28.81
C GLU A 94 -8.72 5.92 -28.02
N SER A 95 -8.07 6.43 -26.98
CA SER A 95 -8.55 7.60 -26.22
C SER A 95 -8.61 8.85 -27.10
N SER A 96 -7.58 9.09 -27.93
CA SER A 96 -7.56 10.21 -28.89
C SER A 96 -8.73 10.10 -29.89
N TRP A 97 -8.91 8.93 -30.50
CA TRP A 97 -10.01 8.69 -31.43
C TRP A 97 -11.39 8.82 -30.75
N ARG A 98 -11.56 8.33 -29.52
CA ARG A 98 -12.83 8.50 -28.81
C ARG A 98 -13.14 9.98 -28.53
N ALA A 99 -12.11 10.80 -28.32
CA ALA A 99 -12.26 12.23 -28.10
C ALA A 99 -12.52 13.01 -29.41
N SER A 100 -11.81 12.69 -30.50
CA SER A 100 -11.89 13.42 -31.77
C SER A 100 -12.92 12.87 -32.76
N ARG A 101 -13.25 11.58 -32.66
CA ARG A 101 -14.00 10.76 -33.65
C ARG A 101 -13.49 10.88 -35.10
N SER A 102 -12.26 11.35 -35.29
CA SER A 102 -11.68 11.57 -36.61
C SER A 102 -11.34 10.25 -37.31
N GLU A 103 -11.58 10.18 -38.62
CA GLU A 103 -11.19 9.04 -39.45
C GLU A 103 -9.66 8.87 -39.54
N SER A 104 -8.91 9.97 -39.47
CA SER A 104 -7.44 9.95 -39.43
C SER A 104 -6.92 9.23 -38.18
N ASP A 105 -7.52 9.51 -37.02
CA ASP A 105 -7.18 8.84 -35.75
C ASP A 105 -7.62 7.36 -35.75
N ARG A 106 -8.71 7.05 -36.47
CA ARG A 106 -9.20 5.68 -36.68
C ARG A 106 -8.24 4.86 -37.55
N ALA A 107 -7.59 5.47 -38.54
CA ALA A 107 -6.60 4.81 -39.39
C ALA A 107 -5.35 4.42 -38.60
N LEU A 108 -4.89 5.28 -37.68
CA LEU A 108 -3.74 5.02 -36.79
C LEU A 108 -3.98 3.88 -35.78
N LEU A 109 -5.24 3.49 -35.56
CA LEU A 109 -5.60 2.35 -34.71
C LEU A 109 -5.55 0.99 -35.43
N LYS A 110 -5.59 1.00 -36.77
CA LYS A 110 -5.66 -0.20 -37.61
C LYS A 110 -4.31 -0.63 -38.19
N SER A 111 -3.28 0.22 -38.08
CA SER A 111 -1.88 -0.11 -38.43
C SER A 111 -1.18 -0.87 -37.32
#